data_AF-A0AAD7B4K2-F1
#
_entry.id   AF-A0AAD7B4K2-F1
#
_cell.length_a   1.000
_cell.length_b   1.000
_cell.length_c   1.000
_cell.angle_alpha   90.00
_cell.angle_beta   90.00
_cell.angle_gamma   90.00
#
_symmetry.space_group_name_H-M   'P 1'
#
loop_
_entity.id
_entity.type
_entity.pdbx_description
1 polymer ?
#
loop_
_entity_poly.entity_id
_entity_poly.type
_entity_poly.pdbx_seq_one_letter_code
_entity_poly.pdbx_strand_id
1 'polypeptide(L)'
;MTFKDAPSPFSGSNLDNILNIAPDFILRSSDGVDFHVHKDLLKLVSGCFEGMFSFPEADNDDNDDEGGTLRRDRKPVVKVTEPKSVLHKLLLLAYPAHAPGAYSLKYKDLDDFVPLHEAAGKYQFATVQRLLDQMLSDATLVDAHPHRVFAIARLCNLPEAARAAAVATLKLEAHLVGDEFPEMKLLKWTDAHQLLTFHRDCAESAKKLLKANIEEKDNRYMTKGTRDVDGGWVTDDFQWYAWWASSGHPSSSGCGPKVEKGSFVEPAEWFAAVAARLADRLYKVPHGSSITDEHEFFTAAETEKHEACWECARRGMRDYRIFTRDLSKHINNSHKSHARQTFE
;
A
#
# COMPACT_ATOMS: atom_id res chain seq x y z
N MET A 1 -24.50 32.78 21.38
CA MET A 1 -23.36 32.15 20.68
C MET A 1 -23.13 32.91 19.39
N THR A 2 -21.95 33.48 19.17
CA THR A 2 -21.58 34.10 17.89
C THR A 2 -21.16 33.00 16.92
N PHE A 3 -22.03 32.63 15.99
CA PHE A 3 -21.71 31.68 14.92
C PHE A 3 -20.68 32.31 13.98
N LYS A 4 -19.67 31.56 13.59
CA LYS A 4 -18.59 32.01 12.71
C LYS A 4 -18.77 31.40 11.33
N ASP A 5 -18.45 32.16 10.29
CA ASP A 5 -18.50 31.62 8.94
C ASP A 5 -17.24 30.79 8.64
N ALA A 6 -17.42 29.79 7.79
CA ALA A 6 -16.34 28.99 7.24
C ALA A 6 -15.39 29.88 6.39
N PRO A 7 -14.12 29.48 6.24
CA PRO A 7 -13.23 30.13 5.30
C PRO A 7 -13.75 30.00 3.86
N SER A 8 -13.19 30.80 2.96
CA SER A 8 -13.35 30.59 1.52
C SER A 8 -13.03 29.11 1.17
N PRO A 9 -13.82 28.49 0.28
CA PRO A 9 -14.80 29.12 -0.61
C PRO A 9 -16.27 28.97 -0.14
N PHE A 10 -16.49 28.63 1.13
CA PHE A 10 -17.82 28.44 1.73
C PHE A 10 -18.20 29.58 2.69
N SER A 11 -17.57 30.73 2.50
CA SER A 11 -17.86 31.95 3.28
C SER A 11 -19.21 32.54 2.89
N GLY A 12 -19.79 33.39 3.74
CA GLY A 12 -21.02 34.12 3.40
C GLY A 12 -20.85 35.17 2.29
N SER A 13 -19.62 35.48 1.88
CA SER A 13 -19.32 36.52 0.89
C SER A 13 -19.44 36.01 -0.55
N ASN A 14 -20.16 36.73 -1.42
CA ASN A 14 -20.33 36.35 -2.83
C ASN A 14 -19.05 36.47 -3.67
N LEU A 15 -18.04 37.18 -3.19
CA LEU A 15 -16.81 37.47 -3.93
C LEU A 15 -15.86 36.27 -4.04
N ASP A 16 -15.96 35.32 -3.11
CA ASP A 16 -15.02 34.20 -2.98
C ASP A 16 -15.68 32.82 -3.18
N ASN A 17 -16.91 32.78 -3.70
CA ASN A 17 -17.70 31.56 -3.81
C ASN A 17 -17.45 30.81 -5.12
N ILE A 18 -17.29 29.50 -5.01
CA ILE A 18 -16.89 28.56 -6.08
C ILE A 18 -17.61 28.79 -7.43
N LEU A 19 -18.90 29.12 -7.39
CA LEU A 19 -19.77 29.17 -8.56
C LEU A 19 -20.07 30.59 -9.04
N ASN A 20 -19.56 31.65 -8.39
CA ASN A 20 -19.99 33.04 -8.60
C ASN A 20 -21.52 33.23 -8.50
N ILE A 21 -22.21 32.33 -7.79
CA ILE A 21 -23.65 32.35 -7.54
C ILE A 21 -23.86 32.39 -6.03
N ALA A 22 -24.83 33.18 -5.57
CA ALA A 22 -25.14 33.32 -4.16
C ALA A 22 -25.58 31.97 -3.55
N PRO A 23 -25.00 31.55 -2.41
CA PRO A 23 -25.40 30.32 -1.73
C PRO A 23 -26.79 30.50 -1.11
N ASP A 24 -27.61 29.46 -1.14
CA ASP A 24 -29.01 29.45 -0.73
C ASP A 24 -29.27 28.55 0.49
N PHE A 25 -28.23 27.92 1.03
CA PHE A 25 -28.33 27.00 2.16
C PHE A 25 -27.12 27.08 3.09
N ILE A 26 -27.31 26.71 4.36
CA ILE A 26 -26.25 26.71 5.36
C ILE A 26 -26.16 25.33 6.03
N LEU A 27 -24.98 24.74 5.99
CA LEU A 27 -24.60 23.62 6.84
C LEU A 27 -23.83 24.14 8.05
N ARG A 28 -24.31 23.85 9.26
CA ARG A 28 -23.65 24.23 10.51
C ARG A 28 -22.92 23.02 11.10
N SER A 29 -21.61 23.11 11.23
CA SER A 29 -20.78 22.09 11.88
C SER A 29 -21.09 21.96 13.37
N SER A 30 -20.67 20.85 13.99
CA SER A 30 -20.89 20.61 15.42
C SER A 30 -20.14 21.59 16.33
N ASP A 31 -19.05 22.17 15.86
CA ASP A 31 -18.29 23.24 16.51
C ASP A 31 -18.79 24.67 16.17
N GLY A 32 -19.98 24.78 15.55
CA GLY A 32 -20.71 26.04 15.40
C GLY A 32 -20.22 26.95 14.26
N VAL A 33 -19.62 26.36 13.22
CA VAL A 33 -19.15 27.06 12.03
C VAL A 33 -20.14 26.86 10.88
N ASP A 34 -20.51 27.95 10.22
CA ASP A 34 -21.51 27.96 9.16
C ASP A 34 -20.85 27.93 7.78
N PHE A 35 -21.21 26.93 6.99
CA PHE A 35 -20.77 26.73 5.62
C PHE A 35 -21.90 27.14 4.69
N HIS A 36 -21.67 28.18 3.90
CA HIS A 36 -22.63 28.64 2.91
C HIS A 36 -22.46 27.82 1.62
N VAL A 37 -23.53 27.13 1.24
CA VAL A 37 -23.52 26.07 0.22
C VAL A 37 -24.74 26.20 -0.70
N HIS A 38 -24.77 25.40 -1.76
CA HIS A 38 -25.82 25.43 -2.78
C HIS A 38 -26.68 24.16 -2.71
N LYS A 39 -28.01 24.29 -2.53
CA LYS A 39 -28.93 23.15 -2.44
C LYS A 39 -28.79 22.22 -3.65
N ASP A 40 -28.84 22.79 -4.84
CA ASP A 40 -28.82 22.00 -6.09
C ASP A 40 -27.51 21.26 -6.30
N LEU A 41 -26.38 21.84 -5.86
CA LEU A 41 -25.12 21.12 -5.91
C LEU A 41 -25.09 20.00 -4.87
N LEU A 42 -25.54 20.24 -3.64
CA LEU A 42 -25.62 19.20 -2.62
C LEU A 42 -26.50 18.03 -3.05
N LYS A 43 -27.66 18.29 -3.70
CA LYS A 43 -28.50 17.23 -4.32
C LYS A 43 -27.71 16.41 -5.34
N LEU A 44 -26.92 17.08 -6.18
CA LEU A 44 -26.14 16.43 -7.23
C LEU A 44 -25.04 15.51 -6.67
N VAL A 45 -24.39 15.91 -5.58
CA VAL A 45 -23.18 15.23 -5.09
C VAL A 45 -23.43 14.32 -3.87
N SER A 46 -24.62 14.37 -3.28
CA SER A 46 -25.01 13.60 -2.09
C SER A 46 -26.44 13.11 -2.17
N GLY A 47 -26.61 11.79 -2.18
CA GLY A 47 -27.95 11.16 -2.15
C GLY A 47 -28.72 11.43 -0.86
N CYS A 48 -28.02 11.65 0.26
CA CYS A 48 -28.65 12.01 1.53
C CYS A 48 -29.32 13.38 1.44
N PHE A 49 -28.62 14.37 0.88
CA PHE A 49 -29.17 15.70 0.70
C PHE A 49 -30.22 15.75 -0.42
N GLU A 50 -30.06 14.97 -1.49
CA GLU A 50 -31.11 14.80 -2.52
C GLU A 50 -32.45 14.35 -1.91
N GLY A 51 -32.42 13.28 -1.10
CA GLY A 51 -33.60 12.80 -0.39
C GLY A 51 -34.14 13.82 0.60
N MET A 52 -33.27 14.48 1.38
CA MET A 52 -33.68 15.51 2.35
C MET A 52 -34.43 16.67 1.68
N PHE A 53 -34.00 17.10 0.50
CA PHE A 53 -34.61 18.22 -0.22
C PHE A 53 -35.80 17.84 -1.12
N SER A 54 -36.10 16.56 -1.28
CA SER A 54 -37.24 16.08 -2.07
C SER A 54 -38.56 16.15 -1.31
N PHE A 55 -38.52 16.34 0.00
CA PHE A 55 -39.71 16.57 0.81
C PHE A 55 -40.20 18.01 0.63
N PRO A 56 -41.48 18.24 0.34
CA PRO A 56 -42.05 19.59 0.35
C PRO A 56 -41.79 20.21 1.73
N GLU A 57 -41.05 21.32 1.77
CA GLU A 57 -41.02 22.16 2.97
C GLU A 57 -42.48 22.61 3.18
N ALA A 58 -43.14 22.17 4.25
CA ALA A 58 -44.47 22.67 4.59
C ALA A 58 -44.37 24.21 4.65
N ASP A 59 -45.28 24.89 3.94
CA ASP A 59 -45.37 26.35 3.88
C ASP A 59 -45.54 26.91 5.30
N ASN A 60 -44.42 27.11 6.01
CA ASN A 60 -44.40 27.78 7.29
C ASN A 60 -44.33 29.29 7.01
N ASP A 61 -45.52 29.82 6.80
CA ASP A 61 -45.86 31.23 6.72
C ASP A 61 -45.42 31.93 8.03
N ASP A 62 -44.37 32.74 7.93
CA ASP A 62 -43.97 33.91 8.75
C ASP A 62 -44.54 34.08 10.17
N ASN A 63 -44.57 33.05 11.02
CA ASN A 63 -44.84 33.23 12.44
C ASN A 63 -43.78 32.56 13.30
N ASP A 64 -43.09 33.44 14.05
CA ASP A 64 -42.16 33.11 15.10
C ASP A 64 -42.76 32.16 16.15
N ASP A 65 -41.86 31.38 16.72
CA ASP A 65 -41.95 30.59 17.95
C ASP A 65 -42.40 29.11 17.91
N GLU A 66 -41.43 28.31 18.37
CA GLU A 66 -41.47 26.94 18.91
C GLU A 66 -41.45 25.70 18.00
N GLY A 67 -41.54 25.84 16.68
CA GLY A 67 -41.35 24.70 15.75
C GLY A 67 -40.53 24.97 14.48
N GLY A 68 -40.04 26.20 14.31
CA GLY A 68 -39.54 26.73 13.04
C GLY A 68 -38.18 26.19 12.59
N THR A 69 -38.05 25.98 11.28
CA THR A 69 -36.79 25.66 10.58
C THR A 69 -35.75 26.73 10.92
N LEU A 70 -34.59 26.33 11.45
CA LEU A 70 -33.51 27.26 11.78
C LEU A 70 -33.13 28.07 10.53
N ARG A 71 -33.07 29.40 10.65
CA ARG A 71 -32.68 30.31 9.56
C ARG A 71 -31.57 31.25 9.98
N ARG A 72 -30.70 31.60 9.02
CA ARG A 72 -29.67 32.64 9.13
C ARG A 72 -29.50 33.30 7.77
N ASP A 73 -29.43 34.62 7.72
CA ASP A 73 -29.33 35.40 6.47
C ASP A 73 -30.43 35.06 5.44
N ARG A 74 -31.65 34.78 5.93
CA ARG A 74 -32.81 34.28 5.15
C ARG A 74 -32.62 32.91 4.48
N LYS A 75 -31.57 32.17 4.84
CA LYS A 75 -31.26 30.82 4.34
C LYS A 75 -31.61 29.78 5.41
N PRO A 76 -32.14 28.61 5.03
CA PRO A 76 -32.31 27.48 5.95
C PRO A 76 -30.95 26.99 6.46
N VAL A 77 -30.90 26.59 7.73
CA VAL A 77 -29.72 26.09 8.42
C VAL A 77 -29.97 24.65 8.86
N VAL A 78 -29.11 23.73 8.44
CA VAL A 78 -29.10 22.35 8.93
C VAL A 78 -27.82 22.10 9.72
N LYS A 79 -27.98 21.57 10.94
CA LYS A 79 -26.86 21.17 11.79
C LYS A 79 -26.38 19.78 11.40
N VAL A 80 -25.07 19.61 11.32
CA VAL A 80 -24.40 18.32 11.10
C VAL A 80 -23.54 17.95 12.32
N THR A 81 -23.10 16.70 12.41
CA THR A 81 -22.34 16.24 13.61
C THR A 81 -20.83 16.42 13.46
N GLU A 82 -20.37 16.67 12.23
CA GLU A 82 -18.99 16.74 11.83
C GLU A 82 -18.41 18.11 12.23
N PRO A 83 -17.18 18.14 12.76
CA PRO A 83 -16.51 19.39 13.06
C PRO A 83 -16.12 20.11 11.77
N LYS A 84 -15.78 21.40 11.88
CA LYS A 84 -15.33 22.24 10.78
C LYS A 84 -14.25 21.57 9.92
N SER A 85 -13.25 20.91 10.53
CA SER A 85 -12.11 20.31 9.79
C SER A 85 -12.56 19.27 8.78
N VAL A 86 -13.48 18.38 9.19
CA VAL A 86 -14.02 17.30 8.37
C VAL A 86 -14.99 17.82 7.33
N LEU A 87 -15.95 18.65 7.76
CA LEU A 87 -16.98 19.19 6.86
C LEU A 87 -16.37 20.04 5.76
N HIS A 88 -15.35 20.84 6.07
CA HIS A 88 -14.66 21.65 5.09
C HIS A 88 -13.99 20.81 4.00
N LYS A 89 -13.24 19.77 4.39
CA LYS A 89 -12.59 18.84 3.44
C LYS A 89 -13.62 18.10 2.59
N LEU A 90 -14.71 17.62 3.21
CA LEU A 90 -15.79 16.92 2.52
C LEU A 90 -16.40 17.78 1.41
N LEU A 91 -16.76 19.03 1.73
CA LEU A 91 -17.36 19.96 0.78
C LEU A 91 -16.36 20.37 -0.32
N LEU A 92 -15.08 20.60 0.02
CA LEU A 92 -14.05 20.87 -0.98
C LEU A 92 -13.94 19.73 -2.00
N LEU A 93 -13.88 18.48 -1.55
CA LEU A 93 -13.78 17.32 -2.46
C LEU A 93 -15.04 17.09 -3.28
N ALA A 94 -16.21 17.48 -2.76
CA ALA A 94 -17.49 17.29 -3.43
C ALA A 94 -17.77 18.36 -4.50
N TYR A 95 -17.27 19.59 -4.34
CA TYR A 95 -17.61 20.70 -5.23
C TYR A 95 -16.76 20.71 -6.52
N PRO A 96 -17.36 20.88 -7.73
CA PRO A 96 -16.68 20.70 -9.02
C PRO A 96 -15.42 21.54 -9.28
N ALA A 97 -15.32 22.76 -8.74
CA ALA A 97 -14.15 23.61 -8.98
C ALA A 97 -12.88 23.14 -8.25
N HIS A 98 -13.01 22.13 -7.39
CA HIS A 98 -11.91 21.51 -6.65
C HIS A 98 -11.81 20.01 -6.96
N ALA A 99 -12.50 19.53 -8.01
CA ALA A 99 -12.44 18.16 -8.48
C ALA A 99 -10.98 17.77 -8.85
N PRO A 100 -10.56 16.53 -8.56
CA PRO A 100 -9.16 16.19 -8.32
C PRO A 100 -8.35 16.00 -9.61
N GLY A 101 -7.41 16.92 -9.84
CA GLY A 101 -6.21 16.70 -10.65
C GLY A 101 -4.90 17.08 -9.94
N ALA A 102 -4.99 17.68 -8.74
CA ALA A 102 -3.84 18.28 -8.05
C ALA A 102 -3.77 17.98 -6.54
N TYR A 103 -4.72 17.25 -5.96
CA TYR A 103 -4.71 16.92 -4.53
C TYR A 103 -4.00 15.58 -4.33
N SER A 104 -2.84 15.60 -3.67
CA SER A 104 -2.07 14.42 -3.25
C SER A 104 -2.10 14.36 -1.73
N LEU A 105 -2.54 13.22 -1.16
CA LEU A 105 -2.56 13.03 0.30
C LEU A 105 -1.13 13.03 0.83
N LYS A 106 -0.87 13.91 1.80
CA LYS A 106 0.36 13.86 2.62
C LYS A 106 0.04 13.16 3.94
N TYR A 107 1.09 12.80 4.68
CA TYR A 107 0.95 12.17 6.00
C TYR A 107 -0.01 12.92 6.94
N LYS A 108 0.02 14.26 6.97
CA LYS A 108 -0.87 15.07 7.83
C LYS A 108 -2.33 15.05 7.39
N ASP A 109 -2.60 14.76 6.12
CA ASP A 109 -3.97 14.67 5.62
C ASP A 109 -4.66 13.40 6.10
N LEU A 110 -3.89 12.41 6.58
CA LEU A 110 -4.41 11.17 7.15
C LEU A 110 -5.10 11.36 8.51
N ASP A 111 -4.75 12.39 9.27
CA ASP A 111 -5.28 12.63 10.63
C ASP A 111 -6.82 12.73 10.64
N ASP A 112 -7.39 13.34 9.59
CA ASP A 112 -8.84 13.47 9.44
C ASP A 112 -9.44 12.41 8.48
N PHE A 113 -8.65 11.45 7.98
CA PHE A 113 -9.11 10.55 6.92
C PHE A 113 -10.26 9.66 7.37
N VAL A 114 -10.14 9.01 8.53
CA VAL A 114 -11.19 8.13 9.08
C VAL A 114 -12.52 8.89 9.26
N PRO A 115 -12.58 10.01 9.99
CA PRO A 115 -13.85 10.74 10.15
C PRO A 115 -14.35 11.36 8.83
N LEU A 116 -13.45 11.72 7.91
CA LEU A 116 -13.84 12.20 6.57
C LEU A 116 -14.49 11.10 5.72
N HIS A 117 -13.91 9.90 5.71
CA HIS A 117 -14.46 8.74 5.01
C HIS A 117 -15.81 8.32 5.62
N GLU A 118 -15.92 8.30 6.95
CA GLU A 118 -17.20 8.04 7.65
C GLU A 118 -18.26 9.09 7.29
N ALA A 119 -17.91 10.38 7.29
CA ALA A 119 -18.83 11.46 6.93
C ALA A 119 -19.28 11.36 5.46
N ALA A 120 -18.35 11.05 4.54
CA ALA A 120 -18.66 10.84 3.13
C ALA A 120 -19.66 9.69 2.93
N GLY A 121 -19.50 8.58 3.67
CA GLY A 121 -20.46 7.48 3.66
C GLY A 121 -21.81 7.83 4.29
N LYS A 122 -21.79 8.45 5.46
CA LYS A 122 -22.99 8.88 6.19
C LYS A 122 -23.87 9.81 5.35
N TYR A 123 -23.26 10.75 4.65
CA TYR A 123 -23.97 11.69 3.78
C TYR A 123 -24.02 11.22 2.32
N GLN A 124 -23.64 9.98 2.02
CA GLN A 124 -23.74 9.39 0.67
C GLN A 124 -23.06 10.22 -0.44
N PHE A 125 -21.90 10.81 -0.15
CA PHE A 125 -21.02 11.44 -1.15
C PHE A 125 -20.20 10.37 -1.88
N ALA A 126 -20.86 9.55 -2.70
CA ALA A 126 -20.26 8.36 -3.33
C ALA A 126 -19.00 8.66 -4.17
N THR A 127 -18.95 9.82 -4.85
CA THR A 127 -17.76 10.23 -5.61
C THR A 127 -16.59 10.59 -4.69
N VAL A 128 -16.87 11.24 -3.55
CA VAL A 128 -15.82 11.56 -2.58
C VAL A 128 -15.31 10.29 -1.90
N GLN A 129 -16.19 9.34 -1.55
CA GLN A 129 -15.75 8.04 -1.01
C GLN A 129 -14.79 7.33 -1.96
N ARG A 130 -15.19 7.14 -3.23
CA ARG A 130 -14.31 6.52 -4.24
C ARG A 130 -12.98 7.25 -4.40
N LEU A 131 -12.99 8.57 -4.34
CA LEU A 131 -11.77 9.37 -4.39
C LEU A 131 -10.87 9.07 -3.19
N LEU A 132 -11.41 9.10 -1.97
CA LEU A 132 -10.66 8.79 -0.76
C LEU A 132 -10.05 7.38 -0.81
N ASP A 133 -10.82 6.40 -1.28
CA ASP A 133 -10.37 5.01 -1.43
C ASP A 133 -9.19 4.90 -2.40
N GLN A 134 -9.26 5.60 -3.54
CA GLN A 134 -8.18 5.67 -4.52
C GLN A 134 -6.94 6.35 -3.94
N MET A 135 -7.12 7.45 -3.21
CA MET A 135 -6.01 8.18 -2.62
C MET A 135 -5.30 7.40 -1.52
N LEU A 136 -6.03 6.65 -0.69
CA LEU A 136 -5.43 5.78 0.33
C LEU A 136 -4.67 4.60 -0.31
N SER A 137 -5.12 4.17 -1.49
CA SER A 137 -4.50 3.09 -2.26
C SER A 137 -3.30 3.56 -3.11
N ASP A 138 -2.91 4.83 -3.03
CA ASP A 138 -1.75 5.35 -3.75
C ASP A 138 -0.47 4.62 -3.31
N ALA A 139 0.29 4.11 -4.29
CA ALA A 139 1.47 3.29 -4.03
C ALA A 139 2.57 4.04 -3.27
N THR A 140 2.71 5.36 -3.50
CA THR A 140 3.74 6.16 -2.84
C THR A 140 3.41 6.36 -1.36
N LEU A 141 2.13 6.56 -1.05
CA LEU A 141 1.63 6.66 0.32
C LEU A 141 1.74 5.32 1.06
N VAL A 142 1.32 4.24 0.41
CA VAL A 142 1.39 2.87 0.94
C VAL A 142 2.83 2.49 1.29
N ASP A 143 3.79 2.76 0.41
CA ASP A 143 5.20 2.43 0.64
C ASP A 143 5.85 3.33 1.70
N ALA A 144 5.43 4.60 1.81
CA ALA A 144 5.98 5.52 2.80
C ALA A 144 5.45 5.25 4.22
N HIS A 145 4.18 4.87 4.37
CA HIS A 145 3.50 4.76 5.67
C HIS A 145 2.63 3.50 5.80
N PRO A 146 3.17 2.29 5.57
CA PRO A 146 2.37 1.08 5.44
C PRO A 146 1.59 0.71 6.71
N HIS A 147 2.16 0.88 7.90
CA HIS A 147 1.45 0.58 9.16
C HIS A 147 0.21 1.47 9.36
N ARG A 148 0.36 2.78 9.11
CA ARG A 148 -0.72 3.75 9.28
C ARG A 148 -1.81 3.55 8.21
N VAL A 149 -1.41 3.34 6.96
CA VAL A 149 -2.36 3.04 5.86
C VAL A 149 -3.13 1.76 6.14
N PHE A 150 -2.46 0.70 6.64
CA PHE A 150 -3.14 -0.53 7.05
C PHE A 150 -4.21 -0.26 8.11
N ALA A 151 -3.88 0.49 9.16
CA ALA A 151 -4.81 0.81 10.23
C ALA A 151 -6.03 1.60 9.72
N ILE A 152 -5.80 2.65 8.93
CA ILE A 152 -6.87 3.46 8.31
C ILE A 152 -7.75 2.58 7.41
N ALA A 153 -7.13 1.73 6.58
CA ALA A 153 -7.85 0.84 5.68
C ALA A 153 -8.74 -0.15 6.44
N ARG A 154 -8.30 -0.69 7.58
CA ARG A 154 -9.14 -1.55 8.43
C ARG A 154 -10.28 -0.77 9.08
N LEU A 155 -10.04 0.44 9.57
CA LEU A 155 -11.07 1.29 10.16
C LEU A 155 -12.13 1.72 9.14
N CYS A 156 -11.72 1.96 7.89
CA CYS A 156 -12.61 2.36 6.80
C CYS A 156 -13.24 1.18 6.02
N ASN A 157 -12.92 -0.07 6.39
CA ASN A 157 -13.32 -1.28 5.66
C ASN A 157 -12.89 -1.30 4.19
N LEU A 158 -11.63 -0.96 3.92
CA LEU A 158 -11.02 -0.93 2.59
C LEU A 158 -10.03 -2.10 2.41
N PRO A 159 -10.51 -3.30 2.04
CA PRO A 159 -9.69 -4.51 2.07
C PRO A 159 -8.56 -4.49 1.03
N GLU A 160 -8.75 -3.84 -0.11
CA GLU A 160 -7.69 -3.69 -1.13
C GLU A 160 -6.50 -2.87 -0.62
N ALA A 161 -6.77 -1.71 -0.02
CA ALA A 161 -5.75 -0.87 0.60
C ALA A 161 -5.07 -1.58 1.77
N ALA A 162 -5.84 -2.30 2.60
CA ALA A 162 -5.29 -3.08 3.72
C ALA A 162 -4.33 -4.16 3.23
N ARG A 163 -4.67 -4.89 2.16
CA ARG A 163 -3.78 -5.90 1.55
C ARG A 163 -2.50 -5.28 1.01
N ALA A 164 -2.62 -4.19 0.26
CA ALA A 164 -1.46 -3.50 -0.29
C ALA A 164 -0.52 -3.02 0.82
N ALA A 165 -1.08 -2.39 1.86
CA ALA A 165 -0.34 -1.92 3.02
C ALA A 165 0.32 -3.07 3.80
N ALA A 166 -0.40 -4.17 4.06
CA ALA A 166 0.16 -5.33 4.74
C ALA A 166 1.36 -5.91 3.99
N VAL A 167 1.29 -6.04 2.65
CA VAL A 167 2.44 -6.48 1.86
C VAL A 167 3.60 -5.47 1.94
N ALA A 168 3.31 -4.17 1.92
CA ALA A 168 4.33 -3.13 2.05
C ALA A 168 5.04 -3.15 3.42
N THR A 169 4.36 -3.54 4.51
CA THR A 169 5.00 -3.71 5.83
C THR A 169 6.12 -4.75 5.81
N LEU A 170 6.09 -5.74 4.91
CA LEU A 170 7.13 -6.76 4.81
C LEU A 170 8.49 -6.21 4.33
N LYS A 171 8.51 -4.98 3.80
CA LYS A 171 9.73 -4.24 3.43
C LYS A 171 10.43 -3.62 4.65
N LEU A 172 9.73 -3.56 5.78
CA LEU A 172 10.24 -3.03 7.03
C LEU A 172 10.72 -4.19 7.92
N GLU A 173 11.58 -3.88 8.88
CA GLU A 173 11.90 -4.85 9.92
C GLU A 173 10.67 -5.10 10.80
N ALA A 174 10.47 -6.34 11.26
CA ALA A 174 9.31 -6.81 12.03
C ALA A 174 8.98 -6.03 13.32
N HIS A 175 9.77 -5.02 13.70
CA HIS A 175 9.57 -4.21 14.88
C HIS A 175 8.52 -3.12 14.63
N LEU A 176 7.24 -3.42 14.94
CA LEU A 176 6.15 -2.43 15.03
C LEU A 176 6.37 -1.36 16.12
N VAL A 177 7.51 -1.37 16.82
CA VAL A 177 7.76 -0.60 18.05
C VAL A 177 8.11 0.86 17.76
N GLY A 178 8.37 1.24 16.50
CA GLY A 178 8.84 2.58 16.14
C GLY A 178 7.77 3.59 15.71
N ASP A 179 6.62 3.13 15.23
CA ASP A 179 5.63 4.02 14.58
C ASP A 179 4.45 4.30 15.49
N GLU A 180 4.38 5.49 16.08
CA GLU A 180 3.17 5.99 16.75
C GLU A 180 2.31 6.81 15.77
N PHE A 181 1.05 6.43 15.61
CA PHE A 181 0.08 7.19 14.82
C PHE A 181 -1.31 7.23 15.49
N PRO A 182 -2.12 8.28 15.25
CA PRO A 182 -3.38 8.50 15.95
C PRO A 182 -4.36 7.31 15.91
N GLU A 183 -4.41 6.61 14.77
CA GLU A 183 -5.36 5.53 14.50
C GLU A 183 -5.06 4.26 15.31
N MET A 184 -3.87 4.11 15.89
CA MET A 184 -3.52 2.95 16.74
C MET A 184 -4.49 2.77 17.91
N LYS A 185 -5.01 3.88 18.45
CA LYS A 185 -5.97 3.86 19.58
C LYS A 185 -7.35 3.33 19.18
N LEU A 186 -7.68 3.39 17.90
CA LEU A 186 -8.97 2.97 17.34
C LEU A 186 -8.90 1.55 16.77
N LEU A 187 -7.71 1.11 16.36
CA LEU A 187 -7.50 -0.19 15.74
C LEU A 187 -7.82 -1.33 16.72
N LYS A 188 -8.59 -2.32 16.27
CA LYS A 188 -8.88 -3.50 17.09
C LYS A 188 -7.61 -4.32 17.27
N TRP A 189 -7.43 -4.88 18.47
CA TRP A 189 -6.33 -5.83 18.72
C TRP A 189 -6.30 -6.98 17.72
N THR A 190 -7.47 -7.46 17.28
CA THR A 190 -7.57 -8.54 16.28
C THR A 190 -6.92 -8.17 14.95
N ASP A 191 -7.09 -6.94 14.48
CA ASP A 191 -6.49 -6.48 13.21
C ASP A 191 -4.97 -6.35 13.35
N ALA A 192 -4.49 -5.79 14.47
CA ALA A 192 -3.07 -5.69 14.77
C ALA A 192 -2.40 -7.08 14.92
N HIS A 193 -3.05 -8.00 15.64
CA HIS A 193 -2.60 -9.37 15.82
C HIS A 193 -2.55 -10.14 14.49
N GLN A 194 -3.53 -9.91 13.61
CA GLN A 194 -3.57 -10.50 12.28
C GLN A 194 -2.40 -10.01 11.41
N LEU A 195 -2.07 -8.72 11.45
CA LEU A 195 -0.91 -8.16 10.74
C LEU A 195 0.42 -8.75 11.26
N LEU A 196 0.58 -8.86 12.59
CA LEU A 196 1.75 -9.48 13.21
C LEU A 196 1.91 -10.96 12.82
N THR A 197 0.79 -11.69 12.83
CA THR A 197 0.76 -13.10 12.42
C THR A 197 1.11 -13.24 10.95
N PHE A 198 0.52 -12.40 10.10
CA PHE A 198 0.84 -12.34 8.67
C PHE A 198 2.34 -12.11 8.43
N HIS A 199 2.97 -11.16 9.13
CA HIS A 199 4.39 -10.89 9.01
C HIS A 199 5.25 -12.10 9.40
N ARG A 200 4.93 -12.76 10.53
CA ARG A 200 5.62 -13.98 10.97
C ARG A 200 5.51 -15.10 9.94
N ASP A 201 4.29 -15.36 9.46
CA ASP A 201 4.00 -16.45 8.53
C ASP A 201 4.68 -16.19 7.16
N CYS A 202 4.77 -14.94 6.72
CA CYS A 202 5.56 -14.54 5.57
C CYS A 202 7.06 -14.79 5.76
N ALA A 203 7.61 -14.47 6.94
CA ALA A 203 9.01 -14.78 7.26
C ALA A 203 9.31 -16.28 7.24
N GLU A 204 8.41 -17.10 7.78
CA GLU A 204 8.52 -18.56 7.73
C GLU A 204 8.39 -19.10 6.30
N SER A 205 7.44 -18.58 5.52
CA SER A 205 7.25 -18.93 4.11
C SER A 205 8.48 -18.60 3.27
N ALA A 206 9.04 -17.40 3.43
CA ALA A 206 10.24 -16.98 2.72
C ALA A 206 11.46 -17.88 3.04
N LYS A 207 11.66 -18.25 4.31
CA LYS A 207 12.69 -19.22 4.71
C LYS A 207 12.46 -20.59 4.08
N LYS A 208 11.22 -21.08 4.08
CA LYS A 208 10.87 -22.36 3.47
C LYS A 208 11.12 -22.35 1.96
N LEU A 209 10.77 -21.26 1.27
CA LEU A 209 11.04 -21.10 -0.16
C LEU A 209 12.54 -21.07 -0.44
N LEU A 210 13.33 -20.33 0.34
CA LEU A 210 14.79 -20.34 0.20
C LEU A 210 15.36 -21.74 0.38
N LYS A 211 14.95 -22.44 1.45
CA LYS A 211 15.36 -23.81 1.76
C LYS A 211 14.98 -24.79 0.64
N ALA A 212 13.75 -24.73 0.14
CA ALA A 212 13.27 -25.55 -0.96
C ALA A 212 14.07 -25.31 -2.24
N ASN A 213 14.49 -24.08 -2.52
CA ASN A 213 15.32 -23.79 -3.69
C ASN A 213 16.77 -24.27 -3.55
N ILE A 214 17.26 -24.53 -2.33
CA ILE A 214 18.64 -24.97 -2.07
C ILE A 214 18.72 -26.49 -1.83
N GLU A 215 17.78 -27.06 -1.08
CA GLU A 215 17.84 -28.44 -0.56
C GLU A 215 16.85 -29.40 -1.23
N GLU A 216 15.63 -28.94 -1.54
CA GLU A 216 14.68 -29.79 -2.25
C GLU A 216 15.21 -29.92 -3.68
N LYS A 217 15.49 -31.15 -4.09
CA LYS A 217 16.07 -31.59 -5.37
C LYS A 217 15.19 -31.27 -6.59
N ASP A 218 14.49 -30.14 -6.57
CA ASP A 218 13.43 -29.74 -7.48
C ASP A 218 13.96 -29.24 -8.83
N ASN A 219 15.29 -29.21 -9.03
CA ASN A 219 15.94 -28.94 -10.32
C ASN A 219 15.37 -27.71 -11.09
N ARG A 220 14.69 -26.77 -10.41
CA ARG A 220 14.03 -25.61 -11.06
C ARG A 220 15.02 -24.69 -11.75
N TYR A 221 16.29 -24.82 -11.38
CA TYR A 221 17.43 -24.09 -11.90
C TYR A 221 18.35 -24.97 -12.77
N MET A 222 17.89 -26.18 -13.13
CA MET A 222 18.63 -27.16 -13.95
C MET A 222 17.70 -27.84 -14.97
N THR A 223 17.12 -27.10 -15.91
CA THR A 223 16.51 -27.72 -17.10
C THR A 223 17.51 -27.70 -18.27
N LYS A 224 17.92 -28.89 -18.73
CA LYS A 224 18.62 -29.05 -20.00
C LYS A 224 17.64 -28.64 -21.10
N GLY A 225 17.96 -27.59 -21.86
CA GLY A 225 17.20 -27.22 -23.05
C GLY A 225 16.99 -28.44 -23.96
N THR A 226 15.76 -28.62 -24.45
CA THR A 226 15.46 -29.55 -25.54
C THR A 226 16.19 -29.11 -26.80
N ARG A 227 16.76 -30.06 -27.54
CA ARG A 227 17.23 -29.79 -28.90
C ARG A 227 16.01 -29.52 -29.78
N ASP A 228 16.12 -28.52 -30.65
CA ASP A 228 15.20 -28.35 -31.77
C ASP A 228 15.33 -29.56 -32.74
N VAL A 229 14.28 -29.82 -33.51
CA VAL A 229 14.20 -30.84 -34.56
C VAL A 229 15.33 -30.70 -35.60
N ASP A 230 15.89 -29.50 -35.75
CA ASP A 230 16.98 -29.20 -36.70
C ASP A 230 18.38 -29.24 -36.08
N GLY A 231 18.52 -29.65 -34.81
CA GLY A 231 19.84 -29.82 -34.16
C GLY A 231 20.55 -28.52 -33.79
N GLY A 232 19.91 -27.36 -33.95
CA GLY A 232 20.35 -26.08 -33.40
C GLY A 232 20.21 -26.04 -31.87
N TRP A 233 21.17 -25.41 -31.19
CA TRP A 233 21.02 -25.07 -29.77
C TRP A 233 20.00 -23.93 -29.67
N VAL A 234 18.86 -24.17 -29.03
CA VAL A 234 17.98 -23.09 -28.59
C VAL A 234 18.75 -22.31 -27.52
N THR A 235 19.27 -21.16 -27.92
CA THR A 235 19.91 -20.20 -27.02
C THR A 235 18.83 -19.65 -26.09
N ASP A 236 18.85 -20.06 -24.81
CA ASP A 236 18.65 -19.19 -23.62
C ASP A 236 18.25 -19.92 -22.32
N ASP A 237 18.07 -21.24 -22.32
CA ASP A 237 17.55 -21.96 -21.12
C ASP A 237 18.59 -22.72 -20.27
N PHE A 238 19.90 -22.60 -20.55
CA PHE A 238 20.93 -23.17 -19.69
C PHE A 238 21.40 -22.15 -18.65
N GLN A 239 20.84 -22.18 -17.45
CA GLN A 239 21.47 -21.52 -16.30
C GLN A 239 22.16 -22.56 -15.43
N TRP A 240 23.38 -22.93 -15.82
CA TRP A 240 24.31 -23.46 -14.82
C TRP A 240 24.61 -22.32 -13.88
N TYR A 241 24.00 -22.34 -12.70
CA TYR A 241 24.42 -21.46 -11.63
C TYR A 241 25.89 -21.79 -11.30
N ALA A 242 26.86 -20.88 -11.23
CA ALA A 242 28.30 -21.24 -11.14
C ALA A 242 28.88 -21.42 -9.72
N TRP A 243 28.05 -21.23 -8.71
CA TRP A 243 28.32 -21.29 -7.27
C TRP A 243 28.63 -22.68 -6.71
N TRP A 244 28.69 -23.68 -7.58
CA TRP A 244 29.11 -25.05 -7.26
C TRP A 244 30.58 -25.28 -7.64
N ALA A 245 31.31 -24.25 -8.11
CA ALA A 245 32.75 -24.34 -8.30
C ALA A 245 33.47 -24.31 -6.94
N SER A 246 34.25 -25.37 -6.66
CA SER A 246 35.13 -25.39 -5.49
C SER A 246 36.24 -24.34 -5.64
N SER A 247 36.72 -23.82 -4.51
CA SER A 247 37.73 -22.75 -4.38
C SER A 247 39.14 -23.10 -4.91
N GLY A 248 39.28 -24.11 -5.77
CA GLY A 248 40.57 -24.68 -6.15
C GLY A 248 40.75 -24.96 -7.64
N HIS A 249 39.96 -24.37 -8.53
CA HIS A 249 40.12 -24.64 -9.96
C HIS A 249 41.41 -23.93 -10.50
N PRO A 250 42.28 -24.62 -11.26
CA PRO A 250 43.39 -23.96 -11.96
C PRO A 250 42.88 -23.30 -13.24
N SER A 251 43.30 -22.05 -13.47
CA SER A 251 42.87 -21.14 -14.55
C SER A 251 43.17 -21.63 -15.99
N SER A 252 43.64 -22.85 -16.19
CA SER A 252 44.24 -23.30 -17.45
C SER A 252 43.41 -24.25 -18.30
N SER A 253 42.30 -24.85 -17.83
CA SER A 253 41.25 -25.47 -18.69
C SER A 253 40.15 -26.17 -17.91
N GLY A 254 38.89 -25.83 -18.21
CA GLY A 254 37.69 -26.53 -17.72
C GLY A 254 36.96 -25.82 -16.59
N CYS A 255 36.49 -24.59 -16.81
CA CYS A 255 35.60 -23.90 -15.88
C CYS A 255 34.20 -24.54 -15.89
N GLY A 256 33.75 -24.99 -14.72
CA GLY A 256 32.43 -25.60 -14.52
C GLY A 256 32.51 -27.08 -14.14
N PRO A 257 31.57 -27.57 -13.33
CA PRO A 257 31.61 -28.95 -12.86
C PRO A 257 31.33 -29.92 -14.03
N LYS A 258 32.12 -31.00 -14.13
CA LYS A 258 31.86 -32.10 -15.08
C LYS A 258 30.79 -33.01 -14.47
N VAL A 259 29.53 -32.62 -14.58
CA VAL A 259 28.40 -33.37 -14.01
C VAL A 259 27.61 -34.06 -15.10
N GLU A 260 27.23 -35.31 -14.87
CA GLU A 260 26.30 -36.02 -15.75
C GLU A 260 24.90 -35.40 -15.69
N LYS A 261 24.17 -35.44 -16.81
CA LYS A 261 22.81 -34.91 -16.90
C LYS A 261 21.92 -35.58 -15.83
N GLY A 262 21.25 -34.78 -15.00
CA GLY A 262 20.34 -35.27 -13.97
C GLY A 262 21.02 -35.63 -12.64
N SER A 263 22.34 -35.46 -12.56
CA SER A 263 23.06 -35.53 -11.29
C SER A 263 22.83 -34.26 -10.47
N PHE A 264 22.64 -34.46 -9.16
CA PHE A 264 22.56 -33.39 -8.18
C PHE A 264 23.98 -32.92 -7.82
N VAL A 265 24.16 -31.61 -7.65
CA VAL A 265 25.42 -31.01 -7.20
C VAL A 265 25.14 -30.23 -5.92
N GLU A 266 25.93 -30.47 -4.88
CA GLU A 266 25.82 -29.70 -3.64
C GLU A 266 26.41 -28.30 -3.82
N PRO A 267 25.80 -27.25 -3.25
CA PRO A 267 26.34 -25.90 -3.32
C PRO A 267 27.74 -25.83 -2.70
N ALA A 268 28.59 -24.92 -3.19
CA ALA A 268 29.87 -24.70 -2.53
C ALA A 268 29.65 -24.24 -1.07
N GLU A 269 30.59 -24.59 -0.19
CA GLU A 269 30.52 -24.30 1.25
C GLU A 269 30.29 -22.80 1.54
N TRP A 270 30.91 -21.91 0.76
CA TRP A 270 30.72 -20.47 0.87
C TRP A 270 29.28 -20.04 0.54
N PHE A 271 28.60 -20.72 -0.39
CA PHE A 271 27.22 -20.41 -0.72
C PHE A 271 26.25 -20.83 0.39
N ALA A 272 26.55 -21.89 1.13
CA ALA A 272 25.77 -22.24 2.32
C ALA A 272 25.80 -21.09 3.37
N ALA A 273 26.94 -20.42 3.53
CA ALA A 273 27.06 -19.25 4.39
C ALA A 273 26.30 -18.02 3.84
N VAL A 274 26.30 -17.80 2.52
CA VAL A 274 25.46 -16.78 1.86
C VAL A 274 23.97 -17.08 2.08
N ALA A 275 23.53 -18.32 1.88
CA ALA A 275 22.16 -18.76 2.11
C ALA A 275 21.70 -18.54 3.56
N ALA A 276 22.55 -18.81 4.54
CA ALA A 276 22.25 -18.53 5.95
C ALA A 276 22.01 -17.03 6.20
N ARG A 277 22.80 -16.14 5.58
CA ARG A 277 22.60 -14.68 5.65
C ARG A 277 21.32 -14.23 4.95
N LEU A 278 21.00 -14.80 3.79
CA LEU A 278 19.73 -14.56 3.11
C LEU A 278 18.56 -14.98 3.99
N ALA A 279 18.66 -16.11 4.68
CA ALA A 279 17.62 -16.60 5.60
C ALA A 279 17.44 -15.68 6.82
N ASP A 280 18.53 -15.14 7.39
CA ASP A 280 18.47 -14.15 8.47
C ASP A 280 17.83 -12.84 7.99
N ARG A 281 18.22 -12.34 6.80
CA ARG A 281 17.60 -11.14 6.22
C ARG A 281 16.12 -11.34 5.98
N LEU A 282 15.71 -12.44 5.36
CA LEU A 282 14.29 -12.76 5.10
C LEU A 282 13.49 -12.99 6.40
N TYR A 283 14.13 -13.35 7.50
CA TYR A 283 13.46 -13.41 8.80
C TYR A 283 13.07 -12.02 9.31
N LYS A 284 13.98 -11.06 9.15
CA LYS A 284 13.80 -9.68 9.63
C LYS A 284 12.91 -8.88 8.69
N VAL A 285 13.15 -9.01 7.38
CA VAL A 285 12.49 -8.29 6.29
C VAL A 285 12.01 -9.31 5.25
N PRO A 286 10.80 -9.88 5.42
CA PRO A 286 10.26 -10.95 4.57
C PRO A 286 9.74 -10.42 3.23
N HIS A 287 10.56 -9.64 2.51
CA HIS A 287 10.23 -9.12 1.19
C HIS A 287 11.37 -9.40 0.21
N GLY A 288 11.03 -9.74 -1.03
CA GLY A 288 12.00 -10.15 -2.03
C GLY A 288 13.02 -9.08 -2.42
N SER A 289 12.75 -7.79 -2.20
CA SER A 289 13.73 -6.73 -2.43
C SER A 289 14.88 -6.72 -1.41
N SER A 290 14.71 -7.38 -0.26
CA SER A 290 15.73 -7.40 0.80
C SER A 290 16.94 -8.26 0.46
N ILE A 291 16.84 -9.12 -0.56
CA ILE A 291 17.85 -10.11 -0.94
C ILE A 291 18.48 -9.85 -2.31
N THR A 292 18.10 -8.77 -2.99
CA THR A 292 18.54 -8.49 -4.37
C THR A 292 19.82 -7.68 -4.47
N ASP A 293 20.25 -7.01 -3.40
CA ASP A 293 21.57 -6.35 -3.38
C ASP A 293 22.66 -7.42 -3.29
N GLU A 294 23.58 -7.45 -4.24
CA GLU A 294 24.64 -8.44 -4.30
C GLU A 294 25.86 -8.08 -3.45
N HIS A 295 26.01 -6.83 -3.03
CA HIS A 295 27.16 -6.39 -2.24
C HIS A 295 26.98 -6.65 -0.74
N GLU A 296 25.75 -6.85 -0.26
CA GLU A 296 25.46 -7.06 1.16
C GLU A 296 25.75 -8.48 1.66
N PHE A 297 25.70 -9.49 0.78
CA PHE A 297 25.68 -10.90 1.19
C PHE A 297 27.00 -11.64 0.97
N PHE A 298 28.03 -10.99 0.44
CA PHE A 298 29.36 -11.58 0.27
C PHE A 298 30.36 -10.88 1.19
N THR A 299 31.19 -11.65 1.88
CA THR A 299 32.36 -11.08 2.59
C THR A 299 33.52 -10.87 1.63
N ALA A 300 34.46 -9.99 1.98
CA ALA A 300 35.67 -9.76 1.19
C ALA A 300 36.45 -11.05 0.88
N ALA A 301 36.53 -11.98 1.84
CA ALA A 301 37.21 -13.26 1.65
C ALA A 301 36.45 -14.22 0.70
N GLU A 302 35.12 -14.16 0.68
CA GLU A 302 34.30 -14.94 -0.26
C GLU A 302 34.36 -14.33 -1.66
N THR A 303 34.34 -13.00 -1.75
CA THR A 303 34.58 -12.26 -3.01
C THR A 303 35.94 -12.63 -3.59
N GLU A 304 37.01 -12.62 -2.80
CA GLU A 304 38.36 -13.00 -3.24
C GLU A 304 38.41 -14.46 -3.74
N LYS A 305 37.80 -15.40 -3.00
CA LYS A 305 37.73 -16.82 -3.42
C LYS A 305 36.92 -17.02 -4.70
N HIS A 306 35.83 -16.28 -4.85
CA HIS A 306 34.96 -16.30 -6.02
C HIS A 306 35.66 -15.67 -7.24
N GLU A 307 36.41 -14.59 -7.04
CA GLU A 307 37.17 -13.85 -8.05
C GLU A 307 38.51 -14.47 -8.46
N ALA A 308 38.95 -15.51 -7.75
CA ALA A 308 40.17 -16.28 -8.08
C ALA A 308 40.20 -16.80 -9.53
N CYS A 309 39.02 -16.90 -10.19
CA CYS A 309 38.90 -17.10 -11.62
C CYS A 309 37.90 -16.13 -12.24
N TRP A 310 38.36 -15.39 -13.25
CA TRP A 310 37.52 -14.44 -13.98
C TRP A 310 36.25 -15.07 -14.61
N GLU A 311 36.36 -16.24 -15.24
CA GLU A 311 35.22 -16.88 -15.92
C GLU A 311 34.20 -17.43 -14.92
N CYS A 312 34.66 -18.09 -13.85
CA CYS A 312 33.80 -18.59 -12.78
C CYS A 312 33.15 -17.45 -12.01
N ALA A 313 33.88 -16.36 -11.76
CA ALA A 313 33.38 -15.19 -11.06
C ALA A 313 32.26 -14.50 -11.85
N ARG A 314 32.49 -14.26 -13.14
CA ARG A 314 31.50 -13.63 -14.01
C ARG A 314 30.22 -14.46 -14.11
N ARG A 315 30.33 -15.79 -14.24
CA ARG A 315 29.16 -16.68 -14.28
C ARG A 315 28.47 -16.72 -12.92
N GLY A 316 29.22 -16.88 -11.83
CA GLY A 316 28.70 -16.95 -10.47
C GLY A 316 27.85 -15.74 -10.09
N MET A 317 28.32 -14.51 -10.35
CA MET A 317 27.53 -13.31 -10.09
C MET A 317 26.31 -13.18 -10.98
N ARG A 318 26.44 -13.51 -12.28
CA ARG A 318 25.28 -13.51 -13.18
C ARG A 318 24.18 -14.42 -12.63
N ASP A 319 24.59 -15.60 -12.20
CA ASP A 319 23.71 -16.60 -11.69
C ASP A 319 23.16 -16.21 -10.30
N TYR A 320 23.95 -15.50 -9.46
CA TYR A 320 23.47 -14.81 -8.25
C TYR A 320 22.30 -13.91 -8.50
N ARG A 321 22.46 -12.98 -9.42
CA ARG A 321 21.41 -12.04 -9.76
C ARG A 321 20.15 -12.75 -10.24
N ILE A 322 20.30 -13.82 -11.01
CA ILE A 322 19.13 -14.54 -11.51
C ILE A 322 18.42 -15.29 -10.38
N PHE A 323 19.18 -15.97 -9.51
CA PHE A 323 18.64 -16.72 -8.37
C PHE A 323 17.87 -15.80 -7.44
N THR A 324 18.48 -14.71 -6.99
CA THR A 324 17.85 -13.77 -6.06
C THR A 324 16.66 -13.04 -6.69
N ARG A 325 16.72 -12.72 -7.98
CA ARG A 325 15.58 -12.17 -8.74
C ARG A 325 14.40 -13.13 -8.79
N ASP A 326 14.64 -14.40 -9.12
CA ASP A 326 13.56 -15.37 -9.30
C ASP A 326 12.99 -15.83 -7.94
N LEU A 327 13.85 -16.00 -6.93
CA LEU A 327 13.43 -16.19 -5.54
C LEU A 327 12.61 -15.00 -5.04
N SER A 328 13.05 -13.77 -5.30
CA SER A 328 12.34 -12.53 -4.96
C SER A 328 10.94 -12.49 -5.56
N LYS A 329 10.78 -12.85 -6.84
CA LYS A 329 9.47 -12.95 -7.50
C LYS A 329 8.58 -14.00 -6.83
N HIS A 330 9.11 -15.18 -6.53
CA HIS A 330 8.35 -16.26 -5.88
C HIS A 330 7.88 -15.86 -4.48
N ILE A 331 8.75 -15.26 -3.68
CA ILE A 331 8.42 -14.73 -2.35
C ILE A 331 7.30 -13.68 -2.47
N ASN A 332 7.48 -12.67 -3.33
CA ASN A 332 6.51 -11.59 -3.47
C ASN A 332 5.14 -12.09 -3.95
N ASN A 333 5.11 -13.07 -4.87
CA ASN A 333 3.86 -13.67 -5.35
C ASN A 333 3.16 -14.50 -4.27
N SER A 334 3.93 -15.29 -3.52
CA SER A 334 3.42 -16.06 -2.38
C SER A 334 2.81 -15.13 -1.32
N HIS A 335 3.50 -14.06 -0.94
CA HIS A 335 3.04 -13.13 0.08
C HIS A 335 1.80 -12.33 -0.36
N LYS A 336 1.72 -11.93 -1.64
CA LYS A 336 0.51 -11.32 -2.20
C LYS A 336 -0.69 -12.27 -2.17
N SER A 337 -0.48 -13.56 -2.46
CA SER A 337 -1.52 -14.58 -2.36
C SER A 337 -1.97 -14.78 -0.91
N HIS A 338 -1.01 -14.82 0.03
CA HIS A 338 -1.32 -14.96 1.45
C HIS A 338 -2.13 -13.75 1.94
N ALA A 339 -1.72 -12.52 1.61
CA ALA A 339 -2.43 -11.30 1.99
C ALA A 339 -3.89 -11.29 1.50
N ARG A 340 -4.15 -11.81 0.30
CA ARG A 340 -5.51 -11.97 -0.24
C ARG A 340 -6.38 -12.90 0.59
N GLN A 341 -5.82 -13.97 1.14
CA GLN A 341 -6.54 -14.92 1.99
C GLN A 341 -6.70 -14.41 3.42
N THR A 342 -5.75 -13.61 3.91
CA THR A 342 -5.76 -13.10 5.29
C THR A 342 -6.69 -11.90 5.45
N PHE A 343 -6.67 -10.95 4.53
CA PHE A 343 -7.37 -9.67 4.65
C PHE A 343 -8.50 -9.54 3.62
N GLU A 344 -9.47 -10.45 3.69
CA GLU A 344 -10.73 -10.35 2.92
C GLU A 344 -11.63 -9.21 3.41
#